data_AF-A0A1E4JQ77-F1
#
_entry.id   AF-A0A1E4JQ77-F1
#
_cell.length_a   1.000
_cell.length_b   1.000
_cell.length_c   1.000
_cell.angle_alpha   90.00
_cell.angle_beta   90.00
_cell.angle_gamma   90.00
#
_symmetry.space_group_name_H-M   'P 1'
#
loop_
_entity.id
_entity.type
_entity.pdbx_description
1 polymer ?
#
loop_
_entity_poly.entity_id
_entity_poly.type
_entity_poly.pdbx_seq_one_letter_code
_entity_poly.pdbx_strand_id
1 'polypeptide(L)'
;MRIRIVTEPVDTQLRALLADILGLGEERAAALTADSGLFGELPEFDSMAVATVLTEMEDRLGILIDDDEIDGEIFETYGHLLAFAERKVRGS
;
A
#
# COMPACT_ATOMS: atom_id res chain seq x y z
N MET A 1 26.02 -8.64 -18.18
CA MET A 1 25.43 -7.72 -17.20
C MET A 1 24.38 -8.52 -16.43
N ARG A 2 24.70 -9.00 -15.21
CA ARG A 2 23.71 -9.70 -14.38
C ARG A 2 22.76 -8.63 -13.85
N ILE A 3 21.53 -8.60 -14.36
CA ILE A 3 20.46 -7.77 -13.81
C ILE A 3 20.24 -8.30 -12.40
N ARG A 4 20.67 -7.52 -11.42
CA ARG A 4 20.34 -7.74 -10.02
C ARG A 4 18.84 -7.48 -9.96
N ILE A 5 18.03 -8.53 -9.86
CA ILE A 5 16.63 -8.40 -9.49
C ILE A 5 16.67 -7.88 -8.06
N VAL A 6 16.67 -6.56 -7.91
CA VAL A 6 16.34 -5.90 -6.66
C VAL A 6 14.85 -6.12 -6.52
N THR A 7 14.46 -7.13 -5.75
CA THR A 7 13.11 -7.21 -5.23
C THR A 7 12.96 -6.00 -4.30
N GLU A 8 12.35 -4.93 -4.82
CA GLU A 8 11.99 -3.75 -4.04
C GLU A 8 11.15 -4.21 -2.84
N PRO A 9 11.43 -3.73 -1.61
CA PRO A 9 10.64 -4.10 -0.46
C PRO A 9 9.17 -3.67 -0.66
N VAL A 10 8.24 -4.47 -0.13
CA VAL A 10 6.79 -4.20 -0.23
C VAL A 10 6.47 -2.80 0.29
N ASP A 11 7.15 -2.34 1.35
CA ASP A 11 7.07 -0.98 1.88
C ASP A 11 7.34 0.10 0.81
N THR A 12 8.42 -0.03 0.04
CA THR A 12 8.80 0.96 -0.97
C THR A 12 7.80 1.00 -2.11
N GLN A 13 7.34 -0.17 -2.57
CA GLN A 13 6.32 -0.27 -3.60
C GLN A 13 4.99 0.34 -3.15
N LEU A 14 4.59 0.06 -1.90
CA LEU A 14 3.36 0.59 -1.31
C LEU A 14 3.43 2.11 -1.14
N ARG A 15 4.58 2.66 -0.70
CA ARG A 15 4.77 4.12 -0.60
C ARG A 15 4.68 4.80 -1.95
N ALA A 16 5.34 4.24 -2.96
CA ALA A 16 5.30 4.79 -4.32
C ALA A 16 3.86 4.78 -4.86
N LEU A 17 3.14 3.67 -4.66
CA LEU A 17 1.74 3.54 -5.04
C LEU A 17 0.84 4.58 -4.33
N LEU A 18 0.99 4.75 -3.02
CA LEU A 18 0.24 5.77 -2.27
C LEU A 18 0.61 7.19 -2.72
N ALA A 19 1.89 7.45 -3.01
CA ALA A 19 2.34 8.74 -3.54
C ALA A 19 1.70 9.06 -4.88
N ASP A 20 1.61 8.07 -5.77
CA ASP A 20 1.05 8.19 -7.11
C ASP A 20 -0.47 8.41 -7.07
N ILE A 21 -1.19 7.57 -6.31
CA ILE A 21 -2.66 7.58 -6.28
C ILE A 21 -3.20 8.79 -5.52
N LEU A 22 -2.60 9.10 -4.37
CA LEU A 22 -3.05 10.20 -3.51
C LEU A 22 -2.39 11.53 -3.86
N GLY A 23 -1.43 11.55 -4.78
CA GLY A 23 -0.69 12.76 -5.16
C GLY A 23 0.10 13.38 -4.00
N LEU A 24 0.45 12.60 -2.97
CA LEU A 24 1.18 13.09 -1.79
C LEU A 24 2.62 13.51 -2.12
N GLY A 25 3.19 12.95 -3.19
CA GLY A 25 4.59 13.10 -3.55
C GLY A 25 5.51 12.17 -2.74
N GLU A 26 6.69 11.90 -3.29
CA GLU A 26 7.66 10.94 -2.72
C GLU A 26 8.08 11.29 -1.29
N GLU A 27 8.28 12.57 -0.96
CA GLU A 27 8.69 13.00 0.39
C GLU A 27 7.63 12.72 1.45
N ARG A 28 6.35 13.02 1.16
CA ARG A 28 5.26 12.80 2.12
C ARG A 28 4.96 11.32 2.28
N ALA A 29 5.02 10.55 1.20
CA ALA A 29 4.90 9.10 1.27
C ALA A 29 6.09 8.43 1.99
N ALA A 30 7.31 8.95 1.83
CA ALA A 30 8.49 8.49 2.58
C ALA A 30 8.40 8.83 4.07
N ALA A 31 7.69 9.91 4.43
CA ALA A 31 7.46 10.29 5.81
C ALA A 31 6.39 9.44 6.53
N LEU A 32 5.62 8.61 5.81
CA LEU A 32 4.63 7.72 6.43
C LEU A 32 5.34 6.69 7.33
N THR A 33 4.81 6.46 8.52
CA THR A 33 5.32 5.47 9.47
C THR A 33 4.24 4.43 9.75
N ALA A 34 4.58 3.33 10.42
CA ALA A 34 3.61 2.29 10.74
C ALA A 34 2.40 2.84 11.54
N ASP A 35 2.62 3.84 12.39
CA ASP A 35 1.58 4.49 13.19
C ASP A 35 0.85 5.64 12.47
N SER A 36 1.24 5.94 11.22
CA SER A 36 0.60 7.00 10.44
C SER A 36 -0.78 6.54 9.97
N GLY A 37 -1.81 7.27 10.39
CA GLY A 37 -3.17 7.02 9.95
C GLY A 37 -3.36 7.31 8.46
N LEU A 38 -4.09 6.43 7.76
CA LEU A 38 -4.40 6.60 6.33
C LEU A 38 -5.87 6.98 6.15
N PHE A 39 -6.80 6.05 6.40
CA PHE A 39 -8.22 6.27 6.21
C PHE A 39 -8.79 7.16 7.31
N GLY A 40 -9.49 8.22 6.91
CA GLY A 40 -10.06 9.22 7.83
C GLY A 40 -9.07 10.31 8.28
N GLU A 41 -7.77 10.00 8.34
CA GLU A 41 -6.71 10.97 8.66
C GLU A 41 -6.19 11.71 7.41
N LEU A 42 -6.06 11.00 6.29
CA LEU A 42 -5.72 11.61 5.00
C LEU A 42 -7.01 11.94 4.24
N PRO A 43 -7.33 13.23 4.01
CA PRO A 43 -8.49 13.61 3.21
C PRO A 43 -8.41 13.13 1.76
N GLU A 44 -7.20 12.87 1.25
CA GLU A 44 -6.97 12.31 -0.07
C GLU A 44 -7.33 10.81 -0.16
N PHE A 45 -7.34 10.09 0.96
CA PHE A 45 -7.61 8.65 1.02
C PHE A 45 -9.11 8.39 1.25
N ASP A 46 -9.90 8.60 0.19
CA ASP A 46 -11.35 8.38 0.19
C ASP A 46 -11.74 6.97 -0.29
N SER A 47 -13.06 6.67 -0.31
CA SER A 47 -13.57 5.37 -0.74
C SER A 47 -13.25 5.01 -2.20
N MET A 48 -13.05 6.01 -3.08
CA MET A 48 -12.67 5.79 -4.48
C MET A 48 -11.17 5.55 -4.62
N ALA A 49 -10.35 6.25 -3.83
CA ALA A 49 -8.92 6.04 -3.74
C ALA A 49 -8.59 4.64 -3.21
N VAL A 50 -9.32 4.15 -2.20
CA VAL A 50 -9.16 2.78 -1.66
C VAL A 50 -9.28 1.74 -2.77
N ALA A 51 -10.35 1.77 -3.58
CA ALA A 51 -10.55 0.82 -4.66
C ALA A 51 -9.38 0.84 -5.68
N THR A 52 -8.88 2.04 -5.99
CA THR A 52 -7.73 2.23 -6.89
C THR A 52 -6.44 1.67 -6.27
N VAL A 53 -6.22 1.91 -4.97
CA VAL A 53 -5.06 1.40 -4.22
C VAL A 53 -5.04 -0.11 -4.22
N LEU A 54 -6.18 -0.76 -3.95
CA LEU A 54 -6.28 -2.21 -3.97
C LEU A 54 -5.95 -2.78 -5.35
N THR A 55 -6.55 -2.23 -6.41
CA THR A 55 -6.31 -2.66 -7.79
C THR A 55 -4.83 -2.53 -8.17
N GLU A 56 -4.21 -1.39 -7.89
CA GLU A 56 -2.78 -1.17 -8.17
C GLU A 56 -1.88 -2.04 -7.29
N MET A 57 -2.30 -2.36 -6.07
CA MET A 57 -1.55 -3.26 -5.19
C MET A 57 -1.51 -4.66 -5.78
N GLU A 58 -2.62 -5.17 -6.29
CA GLU A 58 -2.67 -6.46 -6.99
C GLU A 58 -1.73 -6.49 -8.20
N ASP A 59 -1.78 -5.45 -9.04
CA ASP A 59 -0.96 -5.35 -10.25
C ASP A 59 0.54 -5.17 -9.95
N ARG A 60 0.91 -4.28 -9.02
CA ARG A 60 2.32 -3.97 -8.71
C ARG A 60 2.98 -5.04 -7.84
N LEU A 61 2.28 -5.50 -6.80
CA LEU A 61 2.81 -6.50 -5.86
C LEU A 61 2.59 -7.93 -6.36
N GLY A 62 1.73 -8.14 -7.36
CA GLY A 62 1.39 -9.45 -7.89
C GLY A 62 0.61 -10.30 -6.88
N ILE A 63 -0.24 -9.66 -6.07
CA ILE A 63 -1.05 -10.31 -5.03
C ILE A 63 -2.52 -10.38 -5.46
N LEU A 64 -3.28 -11.26 -4.82
CA LEU A 64 -4.74 -11.31 -4.93
C LEU A 64 -5.34 -10.83 -3.61
N ILE A 65 -6.27 -9.89 -3.69
CA ILE A 65 -6.96 -9.30 -2.56
C ILE A 65 -8.45 -9.59 -2.75
N ASP A 66 -9.02 -10.46 -1.92
CA ASP A 66 -10.46 -10.69 -1.93
C ASP A 66 -11.17 -9.63 -1.06
N ASP A 67 -12.36 -9.19 -1.49
CA ASP A 67 -13.17 -8.18 -0.78
C ASP A 67 -13.54 -8.59 0.65
N ASP A 68 -13.56 -9.90 0.95
CA ASP A 68 -13.84 -10.44 2.30
C ASP A 68 -12.64 -10.35 3.24
N GLU A 69 -11.43 -10.14 2.72
CA GLU A 69 -10.22 -9.89 3.49
C GLU A 69 -9.98 -8.41 3.73
N ILE A 70 -10.75 -7.54 3.07
CA ILE A 70 -10.63 -6.10 3.18
C ILE A 70 -11.48 -5.58 4.34
N ASP A 71 -10.84 -5.50 5.50
CA ASP A 71 -11.39 -4.85 6.69
C ASP A 71 -10.99 -3.37 6.78
N GLY A 72 -11.87 -2.55 7.34
CA GLY A 72 -11.61 -1.13 7.58
C GLY A 72 -10.35 -0.86 8.43
N GLU A 73 -10.02 -1.80 9.33
CA GLU A 73 -8.81 -1.76 10.17
C GLU A 73 -7.51 -1.78 9.34
N ILE A 74 -7.51 -2.43 8.17
CA ILE A 74 -6.32 -2.52 7.30
C ILE A 74 -5.92 -1.13 6.79
N PHE A 75 -6.91 -0.25 6.59
CA PHE A 75 -6.69 1.10 6.12
C PHE A 75 -6.59 2.13 7.22
N GLU A 76 -6.72 1.75 8.49
CA GLU A 76 -6.57 2.71 9.59
C GLU A 76 -5.16 3.29 9.61
N THR A 77 -4.14 2.43 9.44
CA THR A 77 -2.73 2.85 9.49
C THR A 77 -1.92 2.26 8.35
N TYR A 78 -0.83 2.94 8.00
CA TYR A 78 0.12 2.44 7.00
C TYR A 78 0.76 1.12 7.44
N GLY A 79 0.99 0.92 8.74
CA GLY A 79 1.53 -0.33 9.28
C GLY A 79 0.60 -1.52 9.03
N HIS A 80 -0.72 -1.33 9.18
CA HIS A 80 -1.69 -2.39 8.91
C HIS A 80 -1.73 -2.76 7.42
N LEU A 81 -1.76 -1.76 6.54
CA LEU A 81 -1.76 -1.96 5.09
C LEU A 81 -0.48 -2.67 4.61
N LEU A 82 0.68 -2.24 5.13
CA LEU A 82 1.96 -2.86 4.83
C LEU A 82 2.01 -4.31 5.33
N ALA A 83 1.57 -4.57 6.57
CA ALA A 83 1.54 -5.92 7.11
C ALA A 83 0.62 -6.83 6.28
N PHE A 84 -0.53 -6.33 5.84
CA PHE A 84 -1.43 -7.06 4.94
C PHE A 84 -0.75 -7.41 3.62
N ALA A 85 -0.15 -6.41 2.94
CA ALA A 85 0.56 -6.60 1.69
C ALA A 85 1.72 -7.60 1.83
N GLU A 86 2.51 -7.51 2.89
CA GLU A 86 3.60 -8.44 3.15
C GLU A 86 3.11 -9.87 3.38
N ARG A 87 1.99 -10.06 4.09
CA ARG A 87 1.38 -11.39 4.28
C ARG A 87 0.99 -12.00 2.93
N LYS A 88 0.33 -11.21 2.08
CA LYS A 88 -0.09 -11.63 0.74
C LYS A 88 1.08 -12.00 -0.16
N VAL A 89 2.12 -11.17 -0.20
CA VAL A 89 3.33 -11.45 -1.00
C VAL A 89 4.06 -12.70 -0.50
N ARG A 90 4.03 -12.99 0.80
CA ARG A 90 4.61 -14.22 1.37
C ARG A 90 3.80 -15.48 1.05
N GLY A 91 2.57 -15.35 0.53
CA GLY A 91 1.71 -16.47 0.15
C GLY A 91 1.15 -17.27 1.33
N SER A 92 0.93 -16.61 2.47
CA SER A 92 0.24 -17.21 3.64
C SER A 92 -1.27 -17.09 3.53
#